data_AF-A0A6B0GML4-F1
#
_entry.id   AF-A0A6B0GML4-F1
#
_cell.length_a   1.000
_cell.length_b   1.000
_cell.length_c   1.000
_cell.angle_alpha   90.00
_cell.angle_beta   90.00
_cell.angle_gamma   90.00
#
_symmetry.space_group_name_H-M   'P 1'
#
loop_
_entity.id
_entity.type
_entity.pdbx_description
1 polymer ?
#
loop_
_entity_poly.entity_id
_entity_poly.type
_entity_poly.pdbx_seq_one_letter_code
_entity_poly.pdbx_strand_id
1 'polypeptide(L)'
;MTDPPDTHRPTLAEFIGTRDSFLVVQDPQLAKSGTQARAQLRSLPLLTKFGLEAVAHPGIYDNGLRLVEYEMTANESLRENGVGDVAFPLVHYVSQEMLTGELQDENRTYDDQDIVRQLLRIRPEGVPYVLVTDTNTPMMPRHTKKPGKSFVDEFECTVVDHKALLKQYLQYNFETDLSLSTTQNLYFHNVSAHHKAAGLDAGSIPKLFDYTKIPADSPAWEPLYYLIREDVDNVLEDYSERIREALRSWTERGPTQQVANRMLDMLELIEFEEPRLDNYRYRHQGDI
;
A
#
# COMPACT_ATOMS: atom_id res chain seq x y z
N MET A 1 34.94 22.41 4.26
CA MET A 1 34.53 21.03 4.00
C MET A 1 33.21 20.83 4.72
N THR A 2 32.12 20.96 3.99
CA THR A 2 30.78 20.59 4.45
C THR A 2 30.69 19.07 4.35
N ASP A 3 30.35 18.39 5.43
CA ASP A 3 30.03 16.97 5.40
C ASP A 3 28.97 16.71 4.31
N PRO A 4 29.05 15.58 3.58
CA PRO A 4 27.97 15.18 2.69
C PRO A 4 26.68 15.05 3.51
N PRO A 5 25.51 15.42 2.97
CA PRO A 5 24.25 15.23 3.67
C PRO A 5 24.10 13.74 4.01
N ASP A 6 23.80 13.44 5.27
CA ASP A 6 23.55 12.09 5.76
C ASP A 6 22.63 11.35 4.77
N THR A 7 23.16 10.35 4.08
CA THR A 7 22.42 9.46 3.17
C THR A 7 21.51 8.49 3.92
N HIS A 8 21.31 8.70 5.23
CA HIS A 8 20.48 7.87 6.08
C HIS A 8 19.01 8.20 5.80
N ARG A 9 18.31 7.33 5.05
CA ARG A 9 16.84 7.39 5.03
C ARG A 9 16.37 7.16 6.47
N PRO A 10 15.59 8.07 7.06
CA PRO A 10 15.11 7.88 8.42
C PRO A 10 14.27 6.61 8.49
N THR A 11 14.36 5.88 9.59
CA THR A 11 13.41 4.81 9.90
C THR A 11 12.03 5.41 10.20
N LEU A 12 10.97 4.60 10.14
CA LEU A 12 9.63 5.07 10.48
C LEU A 12 9.56 5.59 11.93
N ALA A 13 10.24 4.91 12.88
CA ALA A 13 10.28 5.33 14.28
C ALA A 13 10.97 6.69 14.46
N GLU A 14 12.09 6.93 13.77
CA GLU A 14 12.77 8.24 13.77
C GLU A 14 11.89 9.35 13.18
N PHE A 15 11.18 9.05 12.08
CA PHE A 15 10.29 10.00 11.44
C PHE A 15 9.09 10.38 12.33
N ILE A 16 8.54 9.41 13.07
CA ILE A 16 7.48 9.63 14.06
C ILE A 16 8.02 10.34 15.32
N GLY A 17 9.31 10.15 15.63
CA GLY A 17 9.95 10.66 16.85
C GLY A 17 9.73 9.76 18.07
N THR A 18 9.66 8.45 17.87
CA THR A 18 9.48 7.44 18.93
C THR A 18 10.68 6.50 19.04
N ARG A 19 10.80 5.83 20.20
CA ARG A 19 11.76 4.74 20.43
C ARG A 19 11.09 3.36 20.39
N ASP A 20 9.77 3.32 20.27
CA ASP A 20 9.04 2.06 20.23
C ASP A 20 9.34 1.35 18.91
N SER A 21 9.70 0.07 19.00
CA SER A 21 9.76 -0.81 17.83
C SER A 21 8.39 -1.38 17.48
N PHE A 22 7.37 -1.13 18.30
CA PHE A 22 6.00 -1.49 18.01
C PHE A 22 5.16 -0.28 17.64
N LEU A 23 4.62 -0.28 16.43
CA LEU A 23 3.85 0.84 15.89
C LEU A 23 2.46 0.38 15.48
N VAL A 24 1.45 1.18 15.81
CA VAL A 24 0.09 1.00 15.33
C VAL A 24 -0.24 2.16 14.41
N VAL A 25 -0.52 1.86 13.14
CA VAL A 25 -0.93 2.85 12.15
C VAL A 25 -2.43 2.73 11.93
N GLN A 26 -3.17 3.74 12.33
CA GLN A 26 -4.60 3.83 12.07
C GLN A 26 -4.84 4.23 10.61
N ASP A 27 -5.49 3.35 9.85
CA ASP A 27 -6.08 3.63 8.54
C ASP A 27 -7.55 3.16 8.51
N PRO A 28 -8.52 4.07 8.69
CA PRO A 28 -9.95 3.75 8.71
C PRO A 28 -10.49 3.07 7.44
N GLN A 29 -9.70 3.07 6.36
CA GLN A 29 -10.10 2.43 5.12
C GLN A 29 -10.17 0.89 5.23
N LEU A 30 -9.46 0.30 6.20
CA LEU A 30 -9.50 -1.14 6.48
C LEU A 30 -10.84 -1.63 7.02
N ALA A 31 -11.64 -0.76 7.65
CA ALA A 31 -12.98 -1.12 8.16
C ALA A 31 -13.99 -1.42 7.05
N LYS A 32 -13.71 -1.01 5.81
CA LYS A 32 -14.68 -1.16 4.72
C LYS A 32 -14.63 -2.58 4.17
N SER A 33 -15.72 -3.31 4.34
CA SER A 33 -15.96 -4.65 3.81
C SER A 33 -16.96 -4.63 2.64
N GLY A 34 -17.06 -5.77 1.93
CA GLY A 34 -18.02 -5.99 0.84
C GLY A 34 -17.92 -4.99 -0.34
N THR A 35 -19.06 -4.43 -0.75
CA THR A 35 -19.16 -3.50 -1.88
C THR A 35 -18.45 -2.16 -1.66
N GLN A 36 -18.09 -1.84 -0.40
CA GLN A 36 -17.39 -0.61 -0.06
C GLN A 36 -15.88 -0.78 0.11
N ALA A 37 -15.41 -2.03 0.21
CA ALA A 37 -14.00 -2.41 0.35
C ALA A 37 -13.17 -1.80 -0.79
N ARG A 38 -12.21 -0.94 -0.47
CA ARG A 38 -11.23 -0.39 -1.42
C ARG A 38 -10.12 0.28 -0.67
N ALA A 39 -8.99 0.55 -1.33
CA ALA A 39 -7.84 1.27 -0.81
C ALA A 39 -7.29 0.71 0.52
N GLN A 40 -7.46 -0.58 0.79
CA GLN A 40 -6.92 -1.20 2.00
C GLN A 40 -5.39 -1.11 2.06
N LEU A 41 -4.71 -1.08 0.91
CA LEU A 41 -3.25 -1.01 0.80
C LEU A 41 -2.73 0.42 0.56
N ARG A 42 -3.58 1.45 0.70
CA ARG A 42 -3.18 2.85 0.39
C ARG A 42 -2.06 3.40 1.28
N SER A 43 -1.89 2.85 2.48
CA SER A 43 -0.83 3.24 3.40
C SER A 43 0.51 2.59 3.04
N LEU A 44 0.50 1.49 2.30
CA LEU A 44 1.69 0.71 2.01
C LEU A 44 2.77 1.51 1.27
N PRO A 45 2.45 2.33 0.25
CA PRO A 45 3.46 3.12 -0.45
C PRO A 45 4.21 4.11 0.44
N LEU A 46 3.61 4.57 1.54
CA LEU A 46 4.31 5.39 2.54
C LEU A 46 5.23 4.53 3.40
N LEU A 47 4.74 3.37 3.87
CA LEU A 47 5.49 2.48 4.75
C LEU A 47 6.75 1.92 4.05
N THR A 48 6.67 1.57 2.77
CA THR A 48 7.83 1.06 2.01
C THR A 48 8.94 2.11 1.86
N LYS A 49 8.65 3.42 1.94
CA LYS A 49 9.70 4.47 1.95
C LYS A 49 10.64 4.38 3.15
N PHE A 50 10.20 3.72 4.22
CA PHE A 50 10.97 3.50 5.44
C PHE A 50 11.64 2.12 5.47
N GLY A 51 11.74 1.42 4.32
CA GLY A 51 12.39 0.11 4.22
C GLY A 51 11.57 -1.05 4.78
N LEU A 52 10.25 -0.88 4.87
CA LEU A 52 9.32 -1.89 5.36
C LEU A 52 8.75 -2.69 4.18
N GLU A 53 9.50 -3.72 3.75
CA GLU A 53 9.20 -4.48 2.52
C GLU A 53 8.48 -5.80 2.78
N ALA A 54 8.63 -6.42 3.95
CA ALA A 54 7.85 -7.60 4.34
C ALA A 54 6.46 -7.17 4.84
N VAL A 55 5.41 -7.67 4.17
CA VAL A 55 4.02 -7.28 4.43
C VAL A 55 3.13 -8.50 4.56
N ALA A 56 2.40 -8.56 5.67
CA ALA A 56 1.30 -9.47 5.88
C ALA A 56 -0.04 -8.74 5.66
N HIS A 57 -0.89 -9.27 4.79
CA HIS A 57 -2.27 -8.80 4.64
C HIS A 57 -3.17 -9.94 4.15
N PRO A 58 -4.50 -9.83 4.31
CA PRO A 58 -5.44 -10.81 3.74
C PRO A 58 -5.22 -11.03 2.25
N GLY A 59 -5.29 -12.29 1.80
CA GLY A 59 -5.10 -12.64 0.39
C GLY A 59 -6.06 -11.91 -0.56
N ILE A 60 -7.28 -11.62 -0.10
CA ILE A 60 -8.30 -10.87 -0.85
C ILE A 60 -7.90 -9.43 -1.23
N TYR A 61 -6.81 -8.89 -0.67
CA TYR A 61 -6.28 -7.58 -1.06
C TYR A 61 -5.23 -7.67 -2.17
N ASP A 62 -4.64 -8.85 -2.41
CA ASP A 62 -3.70 -9.09 -3.52
C ASP A 62 -4.48 -9.44 -4.80
N ASN A 63 -4.88 -8.41 -5.53
CA ASN A 63 -5.76 -8.55 -6.69
C ASN A 63 -5.01 -8.48 -8.02
N GLY A 64 -3.73 -8.89 -8.06
CA GLY A 64 -2.98 -8.99 -9.32
C GLY A 64 -2.45 -7.66 -9.87
N LEU A 65 -2.33 -6.63 -9.03
CA LEU A 65 -1.63 -5.38 -9.34
C LEU A 65 -0.98 -4.82 -8.08
N ARG A 66 0.28 -4.42 -8.21
CA ARG A 66 1.01 -3.71 -7.14
C ARG A 66 1.48 -2.35 -7.64
N LEU A 67 1.21 -1.30 -6.85
CA LEU A 67 1.71 0.05 -7.14
C LEU A 67 3.11 0.31 -6.55
N VAL A 68 3.54 -0.54 -5.63
CA VAL A 68 4.88 -0.55 -5.03
C VAL A 68 5.30 -2.00 -4.84
N GLU A 69 6.61 -2.25 -4.88
CA GLU A 69 7.16 -3.58 -4.60
C GLU A 69 7.14 -3.86 -3.09
N TYR A 70 6.82 -5.11 -2.75
CA TYR A 70 6.85 -5.65 -1.39
C TYR A 70 6.79 -7.18 -1.42
N GLU A 71 7.28 -7.81 -0.37
CA GLU A 71 7.19 -9.26 -0.13
C GLU A 71 5.91 -9.58 0.64
N MET A 72 4.97 -10.25 -0.02
CA MET A 72 3.64 -10.51 0.53
C MET A 72 3.60 -11.87 1.25
N THR A 73 3.04 -11.90 2.45
CA THR A 73 2.58 -13.12 3.12
C THR A 73 1.08 -13.01 3.41
N ALA A 74 0.28 -13.96 2.93
CA ALA A 74 -1.15 -13.93 3.22
C ALA A 74 -1.42 -14.20 4.71
N ASN A 75 -2.32 -13.44 5.34
CA ASN A 75 -2.71 -13.70 6.73
C ASN A 75 -3.25 -15.13 6.91
N GLU A 76 -3.94 -15.67 5.90
CA GLU A 76 -4.35 -17.07 5.80
C GLU A 76 -3.19 -18.04 6.01
N SER A 77 -2.08 -17.81 5.31
CA SER A 77 -0.89 -18.65 5.41
C SER A 77 -0.24 -18.58 6.79
N LEU A 78 -0.29 -17.42 7.45
CA LEU A 78 0.15 -17.28 8.85
C LEU A 78 -0.72 -18.10 9.81
N ARG A 79 -2.02 -18.16 9.56
CA ARG A 79 -2.96 -18.97 10.36
C ARG A 79 -2.77 -20.47 10.14
N GLU A 80 -2.54 -20.88 8.89
CA GLU A 80 -2.39 -22.29 8.52
C GLU A 80 -1.02 -22.87 8.91
N ASN A 81 0.05 -22.11 8.66
CA ASN A 81 1.42 -22.58 8.78
C ASN A 81 2.13 -22.07 10.05
N GLY A 82 1.51 -21.12 10.77
CA GLY A 82 2.11 -20.42 11.90
C GLY A 82 3.01 -19.25 11.46
N VAL A 83 3.67 -18.64 12.45
CA VAL A 83 4.44 -17.39 12.25
C VAL A 83 5.97 -17.59 12.25
N GLY A 84 6.45 -18.84 12.26
CA GLY A 84 7.86 -19.16 12.50
C GLY A 84 8.84 -18.59 11.48
N ASP A 85 8.42 -18.52 10.21
CA ASP A 85 9.27 -18.11 9.08
C ASP A 85 9.00 -16.67 8.63
N VAL A 86 8.31 -15.87 9.44
CA VAL A 86 7.96 -14.48 9.09
C VAL A 86 9.19 -13.57 9.21
N ALA A 87 9.45 -12.83 8.13
CA ALA A 87 10.50 -11.83 8.10
C ALA A 87 10.12 -10.56 8.89
N PHE A 88 11.11 -9.96 9.55
CA PHE A 88 11.01 -8.65 10.18
C PHE A 88 12.08 -7.70 9.58
N PRO A 89 11.82 -6.39 9.47
CA PRO A 89 10.64 -5.66 9.95
C PRO A 89 9.37 -5.98 9.15
N LEU A 90 8.22 -6.03 9.84
CA LEU A 90 6.96 -6.50 9.29
C LEU A 90 5.88 -5.42 9.35
N VAL A 91 5.18 -5.20 8.24
CA VAL A 91 3.90 -4.49 8.19
C VAL A 91 2.77 -5.52 8.17
N HIS A 92 1.80 -5.42 9.08
CA HIS A 92 0.70 -6.38 9.16
C HIS A 92 -0.64 -5.64 9.15
N TYR A 93 -1.44 -5.89 8.12
CA TYR A 93 -2.77 -5.32 7.95
C TYR A 93 -3.81 -6.20 8.63
N VAL A 94 -4.47 -5.66 9.66
CA VAL A 94 -5.51 -6.35 10.42
C VAL A 94 -6.60 -5.37 10.85
N SER A 95 -7.84 -5.59 10.40
CA SER A 95 -8.99 -4.81 10.88
C SER A 95 -9.50 -5.30 12.24
N GLN A 96 -10.31 -4.50 12.92
CA GLN A 96 -10.96 -4.90 14.16
C GLN A 96 -11.84 -6.15 13.97
N GLU A 97 -12.54 -6.25 12.83
CA GLU A 97 -13.35 -7.43 12.49
C GLU A 97 -12.50 -8.70 12.32
N MET A 98 -11.25 -8.57 11.84
CA MET A 98 -10.30 -9.69 11.75
C MET A 98 -9.72 -10.07 13.12
N LEU A 99 -9.66 -9.13 14.08
CA LEU A 99 -9.24 -9.45 15.45
C LEU A 99 -10.35 -10.12 16.25
N THR A 100 -11.61 -9.89 15.90
CA THR A 100 -12.77 -10.50 16.59
C THR A 100 -13.27 -11.78 15.93
N GLY A 101 -12.80 -12.11 14.71
CA GLY A 101 -13.32 -13.23 13.92
C GLY A 101 -14.68 -12.94 13.26
N GLU A 102 -15.10 -11.67 13.27
CA GLU A 102 -16.37 -11.21 12.68
C GLU A 102 -16.29 -11.09 11.16
N LEU A 103 -15.09 -10.86 10.61
CA LEU A 103 -14.90 -10.88 9.17
C LEU A 103 -14.91 -12.34 8.67
N GLN A 104 -15.87 -12.63 7.79
CA GLN A 104 -16.06 -13.93 7.17
C GLN A 104 -16.22 -13.78 5.66
N ASP A 105 -15.65 -14.73 4.93
CA ASP A 105 -15.92 -14.99 3.52
C ASP A 105 -16.51 -16.40 3.39
N GLU A 106 -17.10 -16.75 2.24
CA GLU A 106 -17.92 -17.95 2.01
C GLU A 106 -17.32 -19.25 2.59
N ASN A 107 -15.99 -19.35 2.64
CA ASN A 107 -15.26 -20.50 3.17
C ASN A 107 -14.19 -20.17 4.23
N ARG A 108 -14.08 -18.92 4.71
CA ARG A 108 -12.95 -18.49 5.56
C ARG A 108 -13.39 -17.57 6.69
N THR A 109 -12.91 -17.85 7.91
CA THR A 109 -12.97 -16.94 9.05
C THR A 109 -11.61 -16.28 9.21
N TYR A 110 -11.60 -14.95 9.25
CA TYR A 110 -10.38 -14.17 9.48
C TYR A 110 -10.28 -13.89 10.98
N ASP A 111 -9.47 -14.68 11.69
CA ASP A 111 -9.21 -14.50 13.13
C ASP A 111 -7.70 -14.39 13.38
N ASP A 112 -7.20 -13.16 13.33
CA ASP A 112 -5.76 -12.83 13.38
C ASP A 112 -5.27 -12.50 14.79
N GLN A 113 -6.15 -12.59 15.79
CA GLN A 113 -5.80 -12.19 17.16
C GLN A 113 -4.64 -13.03 17.75
N ASP A 114 -4.62 -14.35 17.51
CA ASP A 114 -3.51 -15.20 17.96
C ASP A 114 -2.23 -14.96 17.16
N ILE A 115 -2.35 -14.60 15.89
CA ILE A 115 -1.22 -14.28 15.01
C ILE A 115 -0.52 -13.02 15.49
N VAL A 116 -1.26 -11.94 15.76
CA VAL A 116 -0.71 -10.71 16.32
C VAL A 116 0.05 -10.98 17.63
N ARG A 117 -0.54 -11.79 18.52
CA ARG A 117 0.12 -12.17 19.79
C ARG A 117 1.40 -12.97 19.58
N GLN A 118 1.41 -13.90 18.62
CA GLN A 118 2.60 -14.71 18.34
C GLN A 118 3.70 -13.87 17.70
N LEU A 119 3.38 -13.03 16.71
CA LEU A 119 4.32 -12.10 16.08
C LEU A 119 4.98 -11.17 17.11
N LEU A 120 4.20 -10.62 18.05
CA LEU A 120 4.74 -9.80 19.15
C LEU A 120 5.74 -10.55 20.04
N ARG A 121 5.62 -11.88 20.15
CA ARG A 121 6.52 -12.71 20.96
C ARG A 121 7.79 -13.09 20.22
N ILE A 122 7.69 -13.38 18.92
CA ILE A 122 8.82 -13.88 18.13
C ILE A 122 9.64 -12.76 17.50
N ARG A 123 9.10 -11.53 17.43
CA ARG A 123 9.81 -10.39 16.85
C ARG A 123 11.17 -10.20 17.54
N PRO A 124 12.23 -9.89 16.78
CA PRO A 124 13.51 -9.52 17.38
C PRO A 124 13.39 -8.19 18.17
N GLU A 125 14.18 -8.06 19.22
CA GLU A 125 14.23 -6.83 20.02
C GLU A 125 14.70 -5.64 19.16
N GLY A 126 14.03 -4.49 19.30
CA GLY A 126 14.35 -3.28 18.55
C GLY A 126 13.97 -3.28 17.07
N VAL A 127 13.50 -4.40 16.51
CA VAL A 127 13.10 -4.48 15.10
C VAL A 127 11.64 -4.08 14.92
N PRO A 128 11.32 -3.18 13.95
CA PRO A 128 9.96 -2.71 13.75
C PRO A 128 8.93 -3.81 13.47
N TYR A 129 7.81 -3.73 14.17
CA TYR A 129 6.56 -4.39 13.82
C TYR A 129 5.47 -3.31 13.71
N VAL A 130 4.87 -3.18 12.53
CA VAL A 130 3.87 -2.15 12.23
C VAL A 130 2.53 -2.84 12.03
N LEU A 131 1.60 -2.64 12.95
CA LEU A 131 0.23 -3.11 12.81
C LEU A 131 -0.62 -2.00 12.16
N VAL A 132 -1.10 -2.20 10.94
CA VAL A 132 -2.05 -1.30 10.28
C VAL A 132 -3.46 -1.77 10.57
N THR A 133 -4.29 -0.90 11.14
CA THR A 133 -5.64 -1.24 11.60
C THR A 133 -6.60 -0.08 11.36
N ASP A 134 -7.91 -0.34 11.33
CA ASP A 134 -8.94 0.66 11.10
C ASP A 134 -9.24 1.57 12.31
N THR A 135 -8.78 1.19 13.50
CA THR A 135 -9.01 1.88 14.76
C THR A 135 -7.71 2.20 15.49
N ASN A 136 -7.66 3.30 16.23
CA ASN A 136 -6.51 3.61 17.09
C ASN A 136 -6.51 2.82 18.40
N THR A 137 -7.60 2.13 18.72
CA THR A 137 -7.72 1.31 19.94
C THR A 137 -8.17 -0.10 19.59
N PRO A 138 -7.38 -0.87 18.83
CA PRO A 138 -7.77 -2.23 18.46
C PRO A 138 -7.95 -3.10 19.70
N MET A 139 -8.97 -3.94 19.70
CA MET A 139 -9.32 -4.85 20.78
C MET A 139 -9.00 -6.29 20.38
N MET A 140 -8.47 -7.04 21.34
CA MET A 140 -8.18 -8.48 21.21
C MET A 140 -8.87 -9.24 22.35
N PRO A 141 -10.20 -9.45 22.31
CA PRO A 141 -10.98 -9.90 23.46
C PRO A 141 -10.49 -11.20 24.12
N ARG A 142 -9.94 -12.15 23.35
CA ARG A 142 -9.33 -13.39 23.90
C ARG A 142 -8.03 -13.16 24.70
N HIS A 143 -7.39 -12.00 24.58
CA HIS A 143 -6.09 -11.67 25.16
C HIS A 143 -6.16 -10.47 26.10
N THR A 144 -7.08 -9.52 25.86
CA THR A 144 -7.28 -8.34 26.70
C THR A 144 -8.06 -8.70 27.97
N LYS A 145 -7.38 -8.70 29.12
CA LYS A 145 -7.93 -9.27 30.37
C LYS A 145 -9.00 -8.41 31.04
N LYS A 146 -9.14 -7.14 30.64
CA LYS A 146 -10.10 -6.19 31.23
C LYS A 146 -11.05 -5.66 30.15
N PRO A 147 -12.38 -5.72 30.37
CA PRO A 147 -13.35 -5.08 29.48
C PRO A 147 -13.00 -3.60 29.27
N GLY A 148 -12.93 -3.17 28.00
CA GLY A 148 -12.63 -1.78 27.63
C GLY A 148 -11.15 -1.40 27.58
N LYS A 149 -10.21 -2.32 27.90
CA LYS A 149 -8.79 -2.11 27.58
C LYS A 149 -8.51 -2.51 26.13
N SER A 150 -7.81 -1.62 25.43
CA SER A 150 -7.32 -1.87 24.09
C SER A 150 -5.95 -2.54 24.13
N PHE A 151 -5.57 -3.06 22.98
CA PHE A 151 -4.24 -3.56 22.69
C PHE A 151 -3.12 -2.55 23.02
N VAL A 152 -3.36 -1.26 22.78
CA VAL A 152 -2.42 -0.16 23.07
C VAL A 152 -2.21 0.01 24.58
N ASP A 153 -3.20 -0.35 25.40
CA ASP A 153 -3.09 -0.27 26.87
C ASP A 153 -2.30 -1.45 27.47
N GLU A 154 -2.03 -2.50 26.68
CA GLU A 154 -1.38 -3.73 27.12
C GLU A 154 0.05 -3.88 26.61
N PHE A 155 0.39 -3.23 25.49
CA PHE A 155 1.73 -3.26 24.89
C PHE A 155 2.31 -1.86 24.82
N GLU A 156 3.60 -1.71 25.11
CA GLU A 156 4.32 -0.48 24.83
C GLU A 156 4.39 -0.29 23.30
N CYS A 157 3.59 0.66 22.80
CA CYS A 157 3.53 0.98 21.39
C CYS A 157 3.17 2.46 21.15
N THR A 158 3.57 2.94 19.98
CA THR A 158 3.20 4.26 19.50
C THR A 158 2.08 4.13 18.48
N VAL A 159 1.01 4.89 18.67
CA VAL A 159 -0.13 4.94 17.74
C VAL A 159 -0.06 6.21 16.91
N VAL A 160 -0.21 6.08 15.60
CA VAL A 160 -0.22 7.19 14.65
C VAL A 160 -1.38 7.08 13.66
N ASP A 161 -1.90 8.22 13.23
CA ASP A 161 -2.90 8.28 12.15
C ASP A 161 -2.19 8.37 10.79
N HIS A 162 -2.58 7.49 9.84
CA HIS A 162 -1.98 7.44 8.50
C HIS A 162 -2.07 8.78 7.78
N LYS A 163 -3.22 9.46 7.86
CA LYS A 163 -3.42 10.74 7.17
C LYS A 163 -2.51 11.83 7.75
N ALA A 164 -2.33 11.86 9.06
CA ALA A 164 -1.40 12.78 9.72
C ALA A 164 0.05 12.50 9.32
N LEU A 165 0.45 11.22 9.35
CA LEU A 165 1.79 10.77 8.95
C LEU A 165 2.09 11.14 7.49
N LEU A 166 1.17 10.84 6.58
CA LEU A 166 1.29 11.19 5.16
C LEU A 166 1.36 12.70 4.96
N LYS A 167 0.53 13.48 5.65
CA LYS A 167 0.55 14.95 5.56
C LYS A 167 1.93 15.50 5.95
N GLN A 168 2.48 15.03 7.06
CA GLN A 168 3.82 15.42 7.50
C GLN A 168 4.86 15.04 6.45
N TYR A 169 4.79 13.83 5.91
CA TYR A 169 5.74 13.36 4.91
C TYR A 169 5.70 14.19 3.63
N LEU A 170 4.49 14.48 3.10
CA LEU A 170 4.32 15.29 1.90
C LEU A 170 4.84 16.72 2.09
N GLN A 171 4.57 17.35 3.25
CA GLN A 171 4.97 18.72 3.54
C GLN A 171 6.49 18.95 3.39
N TYR A 172 7.32 17.94 3.68
CA TYR A 172 8.77 18.06 3.64
C TYR A 172 9.43 17.44 2.40
N ASN A 173 8.74 16.57 1.67
CA ASN A 173 9.37 15.73 0.64
C ASN A 173 8.75 15.84 -0.76
N PHE A 174 7.51 16.34 -0.91
CA PHE A 174 6.81 16.32 -2.20
C PHE A 174 6.09 17.63 -2.48
N GLU A 175 6.30 18.18 -3.68
CA GLU A 175 5.45 19.23 -4.21
C GLU A 175 4.40 18.62 -5.16
N THR A 176 3.32 18.10 -4.59
CA THR A 176 2.22 17.46 -5.33
C THR A 176 1.07 18.42 -5.59
N ASP A 177 0.42 18.33 -6.75
CA ASP A 177 -0.82 19.06 -7.06
C ASP A 177 -2.08 18.32 -6.59
N LEU A 178 -1.94 17.09 -6.09
CA LEU A 178 -3.05 16.32 -5.53
C LEU A 178 -3.33 16.72 -4.09
N SER A 179 -4.61 16.85 -3.77
CA SER A 179 -5.08 17.08 -2.40
C SER A 179 -5.21 15.77 -1.62
N LEU A 180 -5.00 15.81 -0.29
CA LEU A 180 -5.27 14.68 0.60
C LEU A 180 -6.77 14.28 0.67
N SER A 181 -7.66 15.14 0.18
CA SER A 181 -9.08 14.82 -0.03
C SER A 181 -9.31 14.00 -1.29
N THR A 182 -8.39 14.04 -2.26
CA THR A 182 -8.45 13.25 -3.49
C THR A 182 -7.95 11.83 -3.23
N THR A 183 -6.82 11.70 -2.55
CA THR A 183 -6.24 10.41 -2.17
C THR A 183 -5.31 10.58 -0.97
N GLN A 184 -5.16 9.52 -0.19
CA GLN A 184 -4.18 9.38 0.90
C GLN A 184 -3.19 8.26 0.57
N ASN A 185 -2.92 8.04 -0.72
CA ASN A 185 -1.95 7.08 -1.20
C ASN A 185 -0.71 7.82 -1.73
N LEU A 186 0.45 7.59 -1.10
CA LEU A 186 1.70 8.28 -1.46
C LEU A 186 2.11 8.04 -2.91
N TYR A 187 1.79 6.88 -3.49
CA TYR A 187 2.14 6.58 -4.87
C TYR A 187 1.61 7.65 -5.84
N PHE A 188 0.33 8.02 -5.72
CA PHE A 188 -0.26 9.05 -6.60
C PHE A 188 0.36 10.43 -6.36
N HIS A 189 0.70 10.77 -5.12
CA HIS A 189 1.40 12.02 -4.81
C HIS A 189 2.81 12.05 -5.42
N ASN A 190 3.53 10.93 -5.41
CA ASN A 190 4.83 10.80 -6.04
C ASN A 190 4.75 10.99 -7.56
N VAL A 191 3.81 10.30 -8.22
CA VAL A 191 3.57 10.48 -9.66
C VAL A 191 3.17 11.93 -9.96
N SER A 192 2.28 12.51 -9.16
CA SER A 192 1.83 13.90 -9.34
C SER A 192 2.97 14.90 -9.22
N ALA A 193 3.84 14.76 -8.21
CA ALA A 193 5.00 15.63 -8.04
C ALA A 193 6.01 15.49 -9.19
N HIS A 194 6.24 14.27 -9.68
CA HIS A 194 7.11 14.01 -10.82
C HIS A 194 6.57 14.67 -12.11
N HIS A 195 5.28 14.51 -12.38
CA HIS A 195 4.62 15.13 -13.55
C HIS A 195 4.60 16.65 -13.47
N LYS A 196 4.34 17.20 -12.29
CA LYS A 196 4.40 18.64 -12.05
C LYS A 196 5.79 19.19 -12.32
N ALA A 197 6.84 18.51 -11.88
CA ALA A 197 8.23 18.91 -12.14
C ALA A 197 8.56 18.93 -13.64
N ALA A 198 7.88 18.09 -14.44
CA ALA A 198 7.94 18.08 -15.89
C ALA A 198 6.97 19.09 -16.57
N GLY A 199 6.27 19.94 -15.82
CA GLY A 199 5.36 20.95 -16.35
C GLY A 199 3.99 20.43 -16.80
N LEU A 200 3.62 19.20 -16.42
CA LEU A 200 2.34 18.59 -16.78
C LEU A 200 1.24 18.89 -15.75
N ASP A 201 0.00 18.85 -16.21
CA ASP A 201 -1.18 18.97 -15.34
C ASP A 201 -1.38 17.68 -14.53
N ALA A 202 -0.99 17.73 -13.26
CA ALA A 202 -0.94 16.58 -12.37
C ALA A 202 -1.94 16.65 -11.21
N GLY A 203 -3.02 17.43 -11.38
CA GLY A 203 -4.01 17.72 -10.33
C GLY A 203 -5.14 16.69 -10.18
N SER A 204 -5.15 15.61 -10.96
CA SER A 204 -6.15 14.54 -10.81
C SER A 204 -5.61 13.16 -11.17
N ILE A 205 -6.13 12.12 -10.50
CA ILE A 205 -5.68 10.73 -10.69
C ILE A 205 -5.68 10.29 -12.17
N PRO A 206 -6.71 10.55 -13.01
CA PRO A 206 -6.68 10.13 -14.41
C PRO A 206 -5.51 10.72 -15.17
N LYS A 207 -5.20 12.01 -14.96
CA LYS A 207 -4.13 12.71 -15.69
C LYS A 207 -2.76 12.10 -15.40
N LEU A 208 -2.58 11.50 -14.22
CA LEU A 208 -1.37 10.76 -13.87
C LEU A 208 -1.14 9.51 -14.74
N PHE A 209 -2.15 9.06 -15.48
CA PHE A 209 -2.09 7.90 -16.36
C PHE A 209 -2.42 8.27 -17.81
N ASP A 210 -2.21 9.53 -18.21
CA ASP A 210 -2.25 9.93 -19.61
C ASP A 210 -0.94 9.53 -20.30
N TYR A 211 -0.81 8.25 -20.68
CA TYR A 211 0.42 7.68 -21.24
C TYR A 211 0.94 8.39 -22.50
N THR A 212 0.10 9.19 -23.15
CA THR A 212 0.48 10.01 -24.33
C THR A 212 1.29 11.26 -23.98
N LYS A 213 1.32 11.67 -22.70
CA LYS A 213 1.91 12.94 -22.24
C LYS A 213 2.92 12.79 -21.11
N ILE A 214 2.87 11.69 -20.36
CA ILE A 214 3.72 11.55 -19.18
C ILE A 214 5.19 11.32 -19.57
N PRO A 215 6.16 11.76 -18.75
CA PRO A 215 7.57 11.58 -19.05
C PRO A 215 7.94 10.09 -19.06
N ALA A 216 8.96 9.70 -19.83
CA ALA A 216 9.40 8.31 -19.89
C ALA A 216 9.85 7.75 -18.53
N ASP A 217 10.42 8.58 -17.66
CA ASP A 217 10.86 8.21 -16.31
C ASP A 217 9.75 8.30 -15.24
N SER A 218 8.51 8.55 -15.65
CA SER A 218 7.35 8.58 -14.76
C SER A 218 7.16 7.25 -14.01
N PRO A 219 6.92 7.25 -12.69
CA PRO A 219 6.59 6.03 -11.96
C PRO A 219 5.28 5.38 -12.42
N ALA A 220 4.41 6.11 -13.14
CA ALA A 220 3.15 5.57 -13.67
C ALA A 220 3.31 4.46 -14.71
N TRP A 221 4.53 4.25 -15.23
CA TRP A 221 4.83 3.13 -16.13
C TRP A 221 4.98 1.80 -15.40
N GLU A 222 5.43 1.80 -14.13
CA GLU A 222 5.74 0.58 -13.37
C GLU A 222 4.56 -0.41 -13.26
N PRO A 223 3.31 0.03 -12.99
CA PRO A 223 2.17 -0.88 -12.97
C PRO A 223 1.95 -1.64 -14.29
N LEU A 224 2.33 -1.07 -15.43
CA LEU A 224 2.20 -1.76 -16.73
C LEU A 224 3.23 -2.89 -16.87
N TYR A 225 4.48 -2.67 -16.43
CA TYR A 225 5.48 -3.75 -16.39
C TYR A 225 5.03 -4.88 -15.49
N TYR A 226 4.47 -4.54 -14.32
CA TYR A 226 3.92 -5.55 -13.41
C TYR A 226 2.84 -6.39 -14.10
N LEU A 227 1.86 -5.74 -14.76
CA LEU A 227 0.80 -6.44 -15.50
C LEU A 227 1.36 -7.31 -16.63
N ILE A 228 2.35 -6.84 -17.39
CA ILE A 228 2.95 -7.64 -18.47
C ILE A 228 3.65 -8.90 -17.90
N ARG A 229 4.39 -8.77 -16.79
CA ARG A 229 5.14 -9.89 -16.18
C ARG A 229 4.23 -10.94 -15.56
N GLU A 230 3.20 -10.48 -14.86
CA GLU A 230 2.31 -11.36 -14.09
C GLU A 230 1.19 -11.98 -14.92
N ASP A 231 0.98 -11.52 -16.17
CA ASP A 231 -0.24 -11.82 -16.93
C ASP A 231 -0.02 -12.41 -18.32
N VAL A 232 1.13 -13.06 -18.55
CA VAL A 232 1.49 -13.71 -19.82
C VAL A 232 0.49 -14.79 -20.26
N ASP A 233 -0.32 -15.35 -19.35
CA ASP A 233 -1.13 -16.55 -19.63
C ASP A 233 -2.66 -16.34 -19.70
N ASN A 234 -3.23 -15.16 -19.42
CA ASN A 234 -4.68 -14.99 -19.30
C ASN A 234 -5.25 -13.77 -20.05
N VAL A 235 -5.27 -13.83 -21.39
CA VAL A 235 -6.07 -12.91 -22.23
C VAL A 235 -7.54 -13.35 -22.19
N LEU A 236 -8.29 -12.88 -21.20
CA LEU A 236 -9.74 -13.12 -21.04
C LEU A 236 -10.57 -11.91 -21.50
N GLU A 237 -11.85 -12.15 -21.84
CA GLU A 237 -12.81 -11.19 -22.40
C GLU A 237 -13.18 -9.98 -21.50
N ASP A 238 -12.61 -9.84 -20.28
CA ASP A 238 -12.94 -8.74 -19.33
C ASP A 238 -11.69 -8.12 -18.64
N TYR A 239 -10.59 -7.93 -19.38
CA TYR A 239 -9.31 -7.48 -18.81
C TYR A 239 -9.39 -6.12 -18.09
N SER A 240 -10.18 -5.16 -18.60
CA SER A 240 -10.38 -3.86 -17.95
C SER A 240 -11.02 -3.97 -16.56
N GLU A 241 -11.98 -4.89 -16.39
CA GLU A 241 -12.65 -5.14 -15.11
C GLU A 241 -11.66 -5.76 -14.11
N ARG A 242 -10.76 -6.63 -14.59
CA ARG A 242 -9.67 -7.18 -13.77
C ARG A 242 -8.70 -6.09 -13.31
N ILE A 243 -8.20 -5.23 -14.20
CA ILE A 243 -7.33 -4.09 -13.80
C ILE A 243 -8.08 -3.20 -12.79
N ARG A 244 -9.37 -2.95 -13.02
CA ARG A 244 -10.18 -2.14 -12.10
C ARG A 244 -10.29 -2.77 -10.72
N GLU A 245 -10.56 -4.07 -10.64
CA GLU A 245 -10.61 -4.78 -9.36
C GLU A 245 -9.24 -4.80 -8.69
N ALA A 246 -8.17 -4.97 -9.47
CA ALA A 246 -6.79 -4.89 -8.99
C ALA A 246 -6.48 -3.52 -8.36
N LEU A 247 -6.87 -2.44 -9.03
CA LEU A 247 -6.74 -1.06 -8.53
C LEU A 247 -7.66 -0.77 -7.31
N ARG A 248 -8.67 -1.61 -7.05
CA ARG A 248 -9.61 -1.40 -5.95
C ARG A 248 -8.91 -1.42 -4.61
N SER A 249 -7.90 -2.27 -4.41
CA SER A 249 -7.10 -2.32 -3.18
C SER A 249 -6.26 -1.06 -2.92
N TRP A 250 -6.11 -0.18 -3.92
CA TRP A 250 -5.18 0.96 -3.87
C TRP A 250 -5.85 2.34 -3.96
N THR A 251 -7.10 2.41 -4.43
CA THR A 251 -7.78 3.68 -4.80
C THR A 251 -9.03 3.96 -3.95
N GLU A 252 -9.11 5.11 -3.25
CA GLU A 252 -10.16 5.33 -2.25
C GLU A 252 -11.56 5.55 -2.80
N ARG A 253 -11.64 6.29 -3.92
CA ARG A 253 -12.85 6.66 -4.66
C ARG A 253 -12.42 7.45 -5.89
N GLY A 254 -13.19 7.33 -6.96
CA GLY A 254 -13.03 8.17 -8.13
C GLY A 254 -12.86 7.36 -9.42
N PRO A 255 -12.00 7.80 -10.34
CA PRO A 255 -12.00 7.36 -11.72
C PRO A 255 -11.20 6.06 -11.93
N THR A 256 -11.35 5.07 -11.03
CA THR A 256 -10.66 3.77 -11.12
C THR A 256 -10.92 3.10 -12.47
N GLN A 257 -12.16 3.15 -12.98
CA GLN A 257 -12.48 2.68 -14.33
C GLN A 257 -11.70 3.43 -15.41
N GLN A 258 -11.60 4.76 -15.32
CA GLN A 258 -10.89 5.54 -16.34
C GLN A 258 -9.39 5.24 -16.31
N VAL A 259 -8.81 5.01 -15.13
CA VAL A 259 -7.41 4.58 -15.00
C VAL A 259 -7.23 3.18 -15.57
N ALA A 260 -8.12 2.25 -15.24
CA ALA A 260 -8.09 0.89 -15.77
C ALA A 260 -8.18 0.86 -17.30
N ASN A 261 -9.09 1.67 -17.88
CA ASN A 261 -9.21 1.82 -19.33
C ASN A 261 -7.92 2.38 -19.94
N ARG A 262 -7.33 3.44 -19.36
CA ARG A 262 -6.06 4.01 -19.85
C ARG A 262 -4.90 3.01 -19.79
N MET A 263 -4.84 2.20 -18.73
CA MET A 263 -3.87 1.12 -18.61
C MET A 263 -4.08 0.07 -19.70
N LEU A 264 -5.32 -0.37 -19.91
CA LEU A 264 -5.65 -1.34 -20.96
C LEU A 264 -5.33 -0.78 -22.35
N ASP A 265 -5.78 0.44 -22.68
CA ASP A 265 -5.51 1.07 -23.98
C ASP A 265 -4.01 1.09 -24.30
N MET A 266 -3.18 1.38 -23.28
CA MET A 266 -1.73 1.37 -23.41
C MET A 266 -1.17 -0.05 -23.58
N LEU A 267 -1.64 -1.02 -22.79
CA LEU A 267 -1.23 -2.42 -22.91
C LEU A 267 -1.59 -3.03 -24.27
N GLU A 268 -2.78 -2.75 -24.79
CA GLU A 268 -3.22 -3.17 -26.13
C GLU A 268 -2.35 -2.54 -27.23
N LEU A 269 -2.04 -1.24 -27.10
CA LEU A 269 -1.19 -0.53 -28.07
C LEU A 269 0.23 -1.11 -28.16
N ILE A 270 0.78 -1.59 -27.05
CA ILE A 270 2.10 -2.24 -27.00
C ILE A 270 2.01 -3.76 -27.12
N GLU A 271 0.84 -4.30 -27.43
CA GLU A 271 0.59 -5.75 -27.57
C GLU A 271 1.10 -6.57 -26.38
N PHE A 272 1.01 -6.01 -25.17
CA PHE A 272 1.48 -6.65 -23.93
C PHE A 272 2.99 -7.03 -23.93
N GLU A 273 3.83 -6.36 -24.71
CA GLU A 273 5.28 -6.62 -24.79
C GLU A 273 6.12 -5.53 -24.08
N GLU A 274 6.94 -5.91 -23.08
CA GLU A 274 7.85 -4.95 -22.40
C GLU A 274 8.76 -4.19 -23.36
N PRO A 275 9.41 -4.82 -24.37
CA PRO A 275 10.27 -4.08 -25.30
C PRO A 275 9.51 -3.03 -26.10
N ARG A 276 8.22 -3.25 -26.38
CA ARG A 276 7.40 -2.25 -27.08
C ARG A 276 6.99 -1.10 -26.16
N LEU A 277 6.76 -1.39 -24.88
CA LEU A 277 6.53 -0.37 -23.86
C LEU A 277 7.75 0.55 -23.70
N ASP A 278 8.97 -0.02 -23.62
CA ASP A 278 10.20 0.76 -23.61
C ASP A 278 10.32 1.65 -24.84
N ASN A 279 10.12 1.07 -26.03
CA ASN A 279 10.17 1.83 -27.28
C ASN A 279 9.16 2.99 -27.31
N TYR A 280 7.95 2.78 -26.79
CA TYR A 280 6.92 3.82 -26.70
C TYR A 280 7.36 4.94 -25.75
N ARG A 281 7.81 4.59 -24.53
CA ARG A 281 8.30 5.52 -23.51
C ARG A 281 9.39 6.45 -24.06
N TYR A 282 10.42 5.88 -24.70
CA TYR A 282 11.57 6.66 -25.18
C TYR A 282 11.30 7.46 -26.45
N ARG A 283 10.40 7.02 -27.34
CA ARG A 283 10.05 7.80 -28.54
C ARG A 283 9.36 9.11 -28.18
N HIS A 284 8.49 9.09 -27.18
CA HIS A 284 7.76 10.27 -26.74
C HIS A 284 8.59 11.27 -25.90
N GLN A 285 9.85 10.96 -25.56
CA GLN A 285 10.79 11.97 -25.04
C GLN A 285 11.27 12.97 -26.10
N GLY A 286 11.16 12.64 -27.39
CA GLY A 286 11.59 13.53 -28.48
C GLY A 286 10.57 14.62 -28.84
N ASP A 287 9.33 14.50 -28.36
CA ASP A 287 8.18 15.34 -28.73
C ASP A 287 7.67 16.23 -27.59
N ILE A 288 8.32 16.22 -26.41
CA ILE A 288 8.01 17.05 -25.23
C ILE A 288 9.10 18.08 -25.00
#